data_AF-E4YQB5-F1
#
_entry.id   AF-E4YQB5-F1
#
_cell.length_a   1.000
_cell.length_b   1.000
_cell.length_c   1.000
_cell.angle_alpha   90.00
_cell.angle_beta   90.00
_cell.angle_gamma   90.00
#
_symmetry.space_group_name_H-M   'P 1'
#
loop_
_entity.id
_entity.type
_entity.pdbx_description
1 polymer ?
#
loop_
_entity_poly.entity_id
_entity_poly.type
_entity_poly.pdbx_seq_one_letter_code
_entity_poly.pdbx_strand_id
1 'polypeptide(L)'
;DNVIHEEVSEDSVKIDSTRLGHKNEFPLVLLASLPGSGNTWCRVLLEDSTGIFTGSPYYDENLITGGFVGEAIPYLSGRVLGVKTHRMREVKASAAVASILIIRNPFDAAKAEWTRLKTLGKTFSHVGTASEEVFKGEAWENHVRKSMNWFSDLIFNTFAEMAKNKAKVHVLYYEDLKRNSTLEMEMVLHFLMSEIQFKPDNAFGRLENIKKMNEKNEKFHRPKVEPTFEYFNDELIELGNNKVELIFQFLNQLGFLTFKKEEYMKGNITNIILSENQKTALKIKAQTYKYSLN
;
A
#
# COMPACT_ATOMS: atom_id res chain seq x y z
N ASP A 1 -26.36 25.52 -13.34
CA ASP A 1 -26.90 24.19 -13.70
C ASP A 1 -26.23 23.66 -14.94
N ASN A 2 -25.26 22.77 -14.75
CA ASN A 2 -24.83 21.73 -15.68
C ASN A 2 -23.69 20.99 -14.98
N VAL A 3 -24.10 20.09 -14.10
CA VAL A 3 -23.25 19.09 -13.46
C VAL A 3 -22.94 18.06 -14.54
N ILE A 4 -21.70 18.04 -15.01
CA ILE A 4 -21.18 16.92 -15.80
C ILE A 4 -20.71 15.88 -14.79
N HIS A 5 -21.62 14.99 -14.42
CA HIS A 5 -21.32 13.69 -13.85
C HIS A 5 -20.77 12.77 -14.95
N GLU A 6 -19.79 11.94 -14.56
CA GLU A 6 -19.26 10.70 -15.19
C GLU A 6 -17.73 10.70 -15.03
N GLU A 7 -17.23 10.41 -13.83
CA GLU A 7 -16.86 9.06 -13.35
C GLU A 7 -15.76 8.38 -14.18
N VAL A 8 -14.57 8.27 -13.57
CA VAL A 8 -13.73 7.10 -13.83
C VAL A 8 -14.20 6.01 -12.87
N SER A 9 -15.28 5.39 -13.35
CA SER A 9 -15.85 4.09 -13.05
C SER A 9 -15.96 3.60 -11.60
N GLU A 10 -17.19 3.61 -11.11
CA GLU A 10 -17.73 2.54 -10.26
C GLU A 10 -17.70 1.14 -10.95
N ASP A 11 -17.18 0.99 -12.19
CA ASP A 11 -16.97 -0.30 -12.88
C ASP A 11 -15.77 -1.14 -12.37
N SER A 12 -15.24 -0.94 -11.15
CA SER A 12 -14.74 -2.14 -10.44
C SER A 12 -15.94 -2.81 -9.80
N VAL A 13 -16.87 -3.29 -10.64
CA VAL A 13 -17.87 -4.26 -10.20
C VAL A 13 -17.04 -5.41 -9.66
N LYS A 14 -16.94 -5.51 -8.33
CA LYS A 14 -16.31 -6.64 -7.68
C LYS A 14 -16.87 -7.87 -8.37
N ILE A 15 -15.99 -8.76 -8.82
CA ILE A 15 -16.48 -9.94 -9.53
C ILE A 15 -17.50 -10.61 -8.59
N ASP A 16 -18.78 -10.74 -9.01
CA ASP A 16 -19.93 -11.17 -8.18
C ASP A 16 -19.71 -12.48 -7.39
N SER A 17 -18.64 -13.19 -7.72
CA SER A 17 -18.10 -14.36 -7.02
C SER A 17 -17.31 -14.10 -5.73
N THR A 18 -17.09 -12.85 -5.30
CA THR A 18 -16.31 -12.58 -4.07
C THR A 18 -17.13 -12.91 -2.83
N ARG A 19 -16.57 -13.74 -1.93
CA ARG A 19 -17.23 -14.22 -0.72
C ARG A 19 -16.45 -13.93 0.54
N LEU A 20 -17.13 -14.04 1.68
CA LEU A 20 -16.47 -14.21 2.96
C LEU A 20 -15.95 -15.64 3.08
N GLY A 21 -14.84 -15.77 3.81
CA GLY A 21 -14.37 -17.05 4.33
C GLY A 21 -15.34 -17.68 5.32
N HIS A 22 -15.22 -19.00 5.46
CA HIS A 22 -15.69 -19.72 6.62
C HIS A 22 -14.91 -19.27 7.86
N LYS A 23 -15.50 -19.48 9.04
CA LYS A 23 -14.83 -19.16 10.31
C LYS A 23 -13.53 -19.97 10.41
N ASN A 24 -12.44 -19.30 10.75
CA ASN A 24 -11.08 -19.86 10.82
C ASN A 24 -10.52 -20.42 9.50
N GLU A 25 -11.06 -20.02 8.33
CA GLU A 25 -10.53 -20.47 7.03
C GLU A 25 -9.15 -19.86 6.76
N PHE A 26 -8.97 -18.57 7.01
CA PHE A 26 -7.74 -17.85 6.72
C PHE A 26 -6.96 -17.50 8.00
N PRO A 27 -5.64 -17.74 8.03
CA PRO A 27 -4.78 -17.19 9.07
C PRO A 27 -4.61 -15.67 8.87
N LEU A 28 -4.12 -14.98 9.89
CA LEU A 28 -3.89 -13.55 9.81
C LEU A 28 -2.73 -13.24 8.85
N VAL A 29 -3.05 -12.64 7.70
CA VAL A 29 -2.10 -12.03 6.77
C VAL A 29 -2.23 -10.52 6.87
N LEU A 30 -1.14 -9.81 7.08
CA LEU A 30 -1.17 -8.35 7.11
C LEU A 30 -1.12 -7.78 5.69
N LEU A 31 -1.91 -6.74 5.43
CA LEU A 31 -1.77 -5.86 4.27
C LEU A 31 -1.28 -4.50 4.78
N ALA A 32 0.03 -4.38 4.95
CA ALA A 32 0.68 -3.25 5.60
C ALA A 32 1.08 -2.20 4.56
N SER A 33 0.80 -0.92 4.83
CA SER A 33 1.33 0.18 4.02
C SER A 33 1.12 1.55 4.66
N LEU A 34 1.84 2.57 4.16
CA LEU A 34 1.66 3.95 4.59
C LEU A 34 0.27 4.46 4.14
N PRO A 35 -0.41 5.34 4.89
CA PRO A 35 -1.56 6.06 4.36
C PRO A 35 -1.24 6.75 3.03
N GLY A 36 -2.20 6.75 2.10
CA GLY A 36 -1.97 7.24 0.74
C GLY A 36 -1.24 6.27 -0.21
N SER A 37 -0.79 5.08 0.23
CA SER A 37 -0.10 4.10 -0.63
C SER A 37 -0.99 3.18 -1.46
N GLY A 38 -2.27 3.52 -1.65
CA GLY A 38 -3.15 2.77 -2.54
C GLY A 38 -3.77 1.49 -1.96
N ASN A 39 -3.89 1.37 -0.63
CA ASN A 39 -4.52 0.21 0.01
C ASN A 39 -5.88 -0.17 -0.58
N THR A 40 -6.76 0.81 -0.78
CA THR A 40 -8.12 0.55 -1.25
C THR A 40 -8.09 -0.15 -2.60
N TRP A 41 -7.25 0.33 -3.54
CA TRP A 41 -7.10 -0.29 -4.84
C TRP A 41 -6.42 -1.67 -4.76
N CYS A 42 -5.38 -1.81 -3.94
CA CYS A 42 -4.73 -3.12 -3.73
C CYS A 42 -5.69 -4.15 -3.12
N ARG A 43 -6.60 -3.72 -2.24
CA ARG A 43 -7.64 -4.60 -1.69
C ARG A 43 -8.62 -5.03 -2.76
N VAL A 44 -9.12 -4.12 -3.60
CA VAL A 44 -9.99 -4.49 -4.74
C VAL A 44 -9.30 -5.53 -5.62
N LEU A 45 -8.04 -5.29 -6.02
CA LEU A 45 -7.28 -6.23 -6.83
C LEU A 45 -7.06 -7.59 -6.14
N LEU A 46 -6.80 -7.58 -4.82
CA LEU A 46 -6.64 -8.82 -4.05
C LEU A 46 -7.97 -9.59 -3.95
N GLU A 47 -9.08 -8.90 -3.74
CA GLU A 47 -10.41 -9.51 -3.70
C GLU A 47 -10.82 -10.06 -5.07
N ASP A 48 -10.56 -9.33 -6.15
CA ASP A 48 -10.87 -9.77 -7.51
C ASP A 48 -10.02 -10.97 -7.92
N SER A 49 -8.72 -10.95 -7.60
CA SER A 49 -7.78 -12.03 -7.91
C SER A 49 -8.00 -13.29 -7.06
N THR A 50 -8.56 -13.17 -5.86
CA THR A 50 -8.73 -14.31 -4.93
C THR A 50 -10.18 -14.78 -4.78
N GLY A 51 -11.16 -13.91 -5.02
CA GLY A 51 -12.56 -14.14 -4.69
C GLY A 51 -12.88 -14.07 -3.19
N ILE A 52 -11.97 -13.55 -2.36
CA ILE A 52 -12.15 -13.48 -0.92
C ILE A 52 -12.05 -12.03 -0.45
N PHE A 53 -13.03 -11.58 0.33
CA PHE A 53 -13.00 -10.23 0.91
C PHE A 53 -11.79 -10.01 1.81
N THR A 54 -11.24 -8.80 1.77
CA THR A 54 -10.22 -8.32 2.71
C THR A 54 -10.83 -7.62 3.92
N GLY A 55 -10.08 -7.55 5.02
CA GLY A 55 -10.55 -6.92 6.26
C GLY A 55 -9.71 -5.75 6.72
N SER A 56 -10.13 -5.15 7.83
CA SER A 56 -9.38 -4.12 8.56
C SER A 56 -9.66 -4.24 10.07
N PRO A 57 -8.82 -3.64 10.94
CA PRO A 57 -9.12 -3.52 12.37
C PRO A 57 -10.13 -2.40 12.67
N TYR A 58 -10.57 -1.68 11.66
CA TYR A 58 -11.48 -0.55 11.75
C TYR A 58 -12.89 -0.96 11.32
N TYR A 59 -13.85 -0.08 11.62
CA TYR A 59 -15.20 -0.17 11.10
C TYR A 59 -15.48 1.16 10.38
N ASP A 60 -15.61 1.13 9.06
CA ASP A 60 -15.89 2.30 8.22
C ASP A 60 -17.16 2.06 7.38
N GLU A 61 -18.24 2.72 7.77
CA GLU A 61 -19.56 2.58 7.14
C GLU A 61 -19.56 3.00 5.66
N ASN A 62 -18.75 3.99 5.28
CA ASN A 62 -18.68 4.44 3.89
C ASN A 62 -18.02 3.36 3.02
N LEU A 63 -16.96 2.72 3.53
CA LEU A 63 -16.31 1.61 2.82
C LEU A 63 -17.21 0.38 2.72
N ILE A 64 -17.97 0.07 3.77
CA ILE A 64 -18.96 -1.03 3.75
C ILE A 64 -20.00 -0.76 2.65
N THR A 65 -20.53 0.46 2.60
CA THR A 65 -21.51 0.87 1.58
C THR A 65 -20.92 0.81 0.18
N GLY A 66 -19.63 1.14 0.02
CA GLY A 66 -18.86 0.97 -1.21
C GLY A 66 -18.42 -0.49 -1.51
N GLY A 67 -19.01 -1.47 -0.84
CA GLY A 67 -18.82 -2.90 -1.13
C GLY A 67 -17.70 -3.60 -0.35
N PHE A 68 -16.96 -2.94 0.54
CA PHE A 68 -15.95 -3.59 1.40
C PHE A 68 -16.58 -4.35 2.57
N VAL A 69 -17.28 -5.44 2.25
CA VAL A 69 -18.01 -6.28 3.22
C VAL A 69 -17.14 -6.73 4.40
N GLY A 70 -15.85 -7.03 4.17
CA GLY A 70 -14.93 -7.47 5.21
C GLY A 70 -14.59 -6.42 6.28
N GLU A 71 -14.91 -5.13 6.08
CA GLU A 71 -14.82 -4.09 7.13
C GLU A 71 -15.80 -4.34 8.28
N ALA A 72 -16.95 -4.95 7.99
CA ALA A 72 -17.95 -5.26 9.01
C ALA A 72 -17.62 -6.54 9.79
N ILE A 73 -16.54 -7.24 9.44
CA ILE A 73 -16.21 -8.57 9.95
C ILE A 73 -15.04 -8.49 10.91
N PRO A 74 -15.12 -9.11 12.10
CA PRO A 74 -13.97 -9.18 13.00
C PRO A 74 -12.77 -9.80 12.28
N TYR A 75 -11.68 -9.03 12.12
CA TYR A 75 -10.55 -9.44 11.30
C TYR A 75 -9.81 -10.70 11.81
N LEU A 76 -9.97 -11.05 13.10
CA LEU A 76 -9.45 -12.28 13.69
C LEU A 76 -10.37 -13.49 13.55
N SER A 77 -11.52 -13.35 12.90
CA SER A 77 -12.46 -14.47 12.68
C SER A 77 -11.99 -15.49 11.64
N GLY A 78 -10.93 -15.18 10.88
CA GLY A 78 -10.43 -15.98 9.78
C GLY A 78 -11.35 -16.00 8.54
N ARG A 79 -12.28 -15.05 8.44
CA ARG A 79 -13.25 -14.95 7.33
C ARG A 79 -12.85 -13.98 6.22
N VAL A 80 -11.69 -13.35 6.35
CA VAL A 80 -11.17 -12.34 5.40
C VAL A 80 -9.73 -12.66 5.08
N LEU A 81 -9.30 -12.35 3.86
CA LEU A 81 -7.94 -12.54 3.39
C LEU A 81 -7.22 -11.20 3.32
N GLY A 82 -6.10 -11.06 4.04
CA GLY A 82 -5.40 -9.79 4.13
C GLY A 82 -6.13 -8.77 5.01
N VAL A 83 -5.46 -8.34 6.08
CA VAL A 83 -5.98 -7.35 7.02
C VAL A 83 -5.17 -6.07 6.89
N LYS A 84 -5.82 -5.04 6.37
CA LYS A 84 -5.23 -3.72 6.17
C LYS A 84 -4.73 -3.14 7.50
N THR A 85 -3.52 -2.61 7.52
CA THR A 85 -2.97 -1.92 8.70
C THR A 85 -1.98 -0.83 8.30
N HIS A 86 -1.91 0.23 9.10
CA HIS A 86 -0.91 1.29 8.97
C HIS A 86 0.16 1.24 10.06
N ARG A 87 -0.08 0.49 11.15
CA ARG A 87 0.86 0.28 12.25
C ARG A 87 0.67 -1.11 12.82
N MET A 88 1.77 -1.81 13.12
CA MET A 88 1.72 -3.14 13.72
C MET A 88 0.91 -3.21 15.03
N ARG A 89 0.84 -2.12 15.79
CA ARG A 89 0.04 -2.01 17.03
C ARG A 89 -1.47 -1.91 16.84
N GLU A 90 -1.96 -1.66 15.62
CA GLU A 90 -3.40 -1.55 15.31
C GLU A 90 -4.05 -2.93 15.13
N VAL A 91 -3.22 -3.96 14.97
CA VAL A 91 -3.64 -5.34 14.74
C VAL A 91 -2.89 -6.27 15.71
N LYS A 92 -3.32 -7.52 15.81
CA LYS A 92 -2.59 -8.54 16.56
C LYS A 92 -1.42 -9.06 15.71
N ALA A 93 -0.46 -8.18 15.40
CA ALA A 93 0.62 -8.47 14.45
C ALA A 93 1.48 -9.68 14.86
N SER A 94 1.59 -9.96 16.16
CA SER A 94 2.27 -11.15 16.69
C SER A 94 1.60 -12.48 16.34
N ALA A 95 0.36 -12.47 15.85
CA ALA A 95 -0.35 -13.64 15.37
C ALA A 95 -0.33 -13.76 13.84
N ALA A 96 0.31 -12.81 13.13
CA ALA A 96 0.35 -12.83 11.68
C ALA A 96 1.36 -13.86 11.16
N VAL A 97 0.94 -14.63 10.17
CA VAL A 97 1.76 -15.69 9.55
C VAL A 97 2.46 -15.24 8.28
N ALA A 98 2.06 -14.10 7.72
CA ALA A 98 2.64 -13.48 6.54
C ALA A 98 2.26 -11.99 6.47
N SER A 99 3.01 -11.21 5.70
CA SER A 99 2.68 -9.81 5.42
C SER A 99 2.88 -9.49 3.94
N ILE A 100 1.91 -8.79 3.35
CA ILE A 100 2.04 -8.09 2.07
C ILE A 100 2.29 -6.62 2.42
N LEU A 101 3.44 -6.09 2.04
CA LEU A 101 3.89 -4.74 2.33
C LEU A 101 3.85 -3.89 1.05
N ILE A 102 2.93 -2.93 0.99
CA ILE A 102 2.84 -2.00 -0.14
C ILE A 102 3.77 -0.82 0.11
N ILE A 103 4.70 -0.61 -0.83
CA ILE A 103 5.64 0.51 -0.84
C ILE A 103 5.27 1.41 -2.03
N ARG A 104 5.08 2.71 -1.78
CA ARG A 104 4.77 3.75 -2.77
C ARG A 104 5.77 4.88 -2.61
N ASN A 105 6.01 5.67 -3.66
CA ASN A 105 6.72 6.95 -3.53
C ASN A 105 6.15 7.74 -2.32
N PRO A 106 6.98 8.06 -1.32
CA PRO A 106 6.47 8.61 -0.06
C PRO A 106 6.00 10.07 -0.19
N PHE A 107 6.47 10.82 -1.19
CA PHE A 107 5.97 12.15 -1.51
C PHE A 107 4.55 12.08 -2.07
N ASP A 108 4.32 11.15 -3.01
CA ASP A 108 3.01 10.90 -3.60
C ASP A 108 2.03 10.37 -2.55
N ALA A 109 2.48 9.48 -1.66
CA ALA A 109 1.65 8.97 -0.56
C ALA A 109 1.27 10.09 0.42
N ALA A 110 2.22 10.95 0.81
CA ALA A 110 1.97 12.10 1.68
C ALA A 110 0.95 13.07 1.06
N LYS A 111 1.11 13.41 -0.22
CA LYS A 111 0.19 14.26 -0.99
C LYS A 111 -1.21 13.64 -1.08
N ALA A 112 -1.29 12.34 -1.40
CA ALA A 112 -2.56 11.63 -1.51
C ALA A 112 -3.32 11.61 -0.18
N GLU A 113 -2.63 11.30 0.92
CA GLU A 113 -3.28 11.26 2.24
C GLU A 113 -3.70 12.66 2.70
N TRP A 114 -2.89 13.69 2.48
CA TRP A 114 -3.27 15.06 2.82
C TRP A 114 -4.49 15.52 2.04
N THR A 115 -4.52 15.23 0.74
CA THR A 115 -5.68 15.52 -0.12
C THR A 115 -6.93 14.85 0.44
N ARG A 116 -6.84 13.56 0.81
CA ARG A 116 -7.92 12.83 1.47
C ARG A 116 -8.36 13.54 2.74
N LEU A 117 -7.43 13.86 3.65
CA LEU A 117 -7.74 14.52 4.94
C LEU A 117 -8.40 15.89 4.77
N LYS A 118 -8.01 16.67 3.76
CA LYS A 118 -8.57 18.01 3.50
C LYS A 118 -9.90 18.01 2.76
N THR A 119 -10.29 16.86 2.21
CA THR A 119 -11.53 16.70 1.43
C THR A 119 -12.59 15.90 2.18
N LEU A 120 -12.22 15.23 3.29
CA LEU A 120 -13.15 14.63 4.25
C LEU A 120 -14.25 15.64 4.65
N GLY A 121 -15.51 15.26 4.43
CA GLY A 121 -16.69 16.05 4.80
C GLY A 121 -17.17 17.09 3.77
N LYS A 122 -16.47 17.25 2.64
CA LYS A 122 -16.90 18.14 1.53
C LYS A 122 -17.44 17.40 0.31
N THR A 123 -17.15 16.10 0.21
CA THR A 123 -17.70 15.19 -0.79
C THR A 123 -17.88 13.82 -0.15
N PHE A 124 -18.98 13.11 -0.45
CA PHE A 124 -19.14 11.68 -0.12
C PHE A 124 -18.12 10.79 -0.84
N SER A 125 -17.28 11.37 -1.71
CA SER A 125 -16.21 10.69 -2.43
C SER A 125 -14.84 11.01 -1.83
N HIS A 126 -13.98 10.01 -1.74
CA HIS A 126 -12.56 10.13 -1.36
C HIS A 126 -11.68 10.85 -2.41
N VAL A 127 -12.27 11.66 -3.30
CA VAL A 127 -11.63 12.18 -4.54
C VAL A 127 -11.81 13.69 -4.69
N GLY A 128 -12.02 14.43 -3.60
CA GLY A 128 -12.03 15.89 -3.68
C GLY A 128 -10.70 16.40 -4.27
N THR A 129 -10.76 17.23 -5.30
CA THR A 129 -9.60 18.00 -5.74
C THR A 129 -9.42 19.13 -4.74
N ALA A 130 -8.48 18.97 -3.80
CA ALA A 130 -8.13 20.06 -2.89
C ALA A 130 -7.48 21.19 -3.70
N SER A 131 -7.86 22.43 -3.40
CA SER A 131 -7.16 23.63 -3.91
C SER A 131 -5.66 23.52 -3.58
N GLU A 132 -4.78 23.92 -4.49
CA GLU A 132 -3.32 23.83 -4.26
C GLU A 132 -2.87 24.61 -3.01
N GLU A 133 -3.66 25.60 -2.57
CA GLU A 133 -3.43 26.34 -1.33
C GLU A 133 -3.34 25.45 -0.08
N VAL A 134 -3.91 24.24 -0.10
CA VAL A 134 -3.79 23.32 1.05
C VAL A 134 -2.37 22.79 1.22
N PHE A 135 -1.52 22.85 0.19
CA PHE A 135 -0.13 22.38 0.23
C PHE A 135 0.86 23.48 0.65
N LYS A 136 0.37 24.54 1.30
CA LYS A 136 1.20 25.63 1.85
C LYS A 136 1.20 25.61 3.38
N GLY A 137 2.29 26.13 3.94
CA GLY A 137 2.42 26.44 5.35
C GLY A 137 2.71 25.24 6.27
N GLU A 138 2.93 25.57 7.54
CA GLU A 138 3.48 24.66 8.54
C GLU A 138 2.68 23.37 8.74
N ALA A 139 1.36 23.42 8.59
CA ALA A 139 0.50 22.26 8.76
C ALA A 139 0.78 21.17 7.70
N TRP A 140 1.00 21.57 6.45
CA TRP A 140 1.38 20.67 5.37
C TRP A 140 2.80 20.13 5.59
N GLU A 141 3.75 21.01 5.93
CA GLU A 141 5.14 20.60 6.18
C GLU A 141 5.23 19.58 7.33
N ASN A 142 4.51 19.82 8.43
CA ASN A 142 4.43 18.91 9.57
C ASN A 142 3.81 17.56 9.20
N HIS A 143 2.81 17.54 8.31
CA HIS A 143 2.24 16.31 7.77
C HIS A 143 3.27 15.53 6.96
N VAL A 144 4.00 16.21 6.06
CA VAL A 144 5.05 15.57 5.27
C VAL A 144 6.14 14.97 6.17
N ARG A 145 6.67 15.72 7.14
CA ARG A 145 7.68 15.20 8.09
C ARG A 145 7.20 13.94 8.80
N LYS A 146 5.96 13.93 9.29
CA LYS A 146 5.35 12.77 9.94
C LYS A 146 5.22 11.60 8.97
N SER A 147 4.77 11.86 7.73
CA SER A 147 4.62 10.85 6.68
C SER A 147 5.96 10.21 6.31
N MET A 148 7.02 11.00 6.14
CA MET A 148 8.37 10.50 5.78
C MET A 148 8.99 9.64 6.88
N ASN A 149 8.80 10.02 8.15
CA ASN A 149 9.26 9.18 9.26
C ASN A 149 8.45 7.88 9.36
N TRP A 150 7.12 7.98 9.23
CA TRP A 150 6.25 6.80 9.25
C TRP A 150 6.53 5.84 8.09
N PHE A 151 6.91 6.34 6.91
CA PHE A 151 7.32 5.52 5.77
C PHE A 151 8.43 4.53 6.15
N SER A 152 9.54 5.02 6.70
CA SER A 152 10.64 4.14 7.11
C SER A 152 10.26 3.26 8.30
N ASP A 153 9.57 3.83 9.29
CA ASP A 153 9.24 3.12 10.52
C ASP A 153 8.29 1.94 10.26
N LEU A 154 7.28 2.14 9.40
CA LEU A 154 6.35 1.08 9.04
C LEU A 154 7.09 -0.11 8.39
N ILE A 155 7.98 0.16 7.45
CA ILE A 155 8.72 -0.88 6.73
C ILE A 155 9.61 -1.64 7.71
N PHE A 156 10.41 -0.94 8.51
CA PHE A 156 11.25 -1.60 9.52
C PHE A 156 10.45 -2.38 10.55
N ASN A 157 9.32 -1.85 11.03
CA ASN A 157 8.48 -2.52 12.01
C ASN A 157 7.79 -3.75 11.42
N THR A 158 7.41 -3.70 10.13
CA THR A 158 6.83 -4.86 9.43
C THR A 158 7.85 -6.00 9.38
N PHE A 159 9.07 -5.73 8.91
CA PHE A 159 10.13 -6.75 8.86
C PHE A 159 10.55 -7.23 10.26
N ALA A 160 10.64 -6.34 11.24
CA ALA A 160 11.00 -6.72 12.61
C ALA A 160 9.92 -7.61 13.25
N GLU A 161 8.64 -7.33 13.01
CA GLU A 161 7.55 -8.17 13.53
C GLU A 161 7.50 -9.52 12.81
N MET A 162 7.62 -9.52 11.48
CA MET A 162 7.66 -10.78 10.73
C MET A 162 8.88 -11.65 11.09
N ALA A 163 10.02 -11.03 11.44
CA ALA A 163 11.17 -11.75 11.97
C ALA A 163 10.84 -12.50 13.28
N LYS A 164 10.16 -11.84 14.22
CA LYS A 164 9.74 -12.48 15.48
C LYS A 164 8.80 -13.65 15.23
N ASN A 165 7.92 -13.50 14.24
CA ASN A 165 6.93 -14.50 13.89
C ASN A 165 7.50 -15.63 13.02
N LYS A 166 8.77 -15.51 12.57
CA LYS A 166 9.36 -16.39 11.54
C LYS A 166 8.51 -16.46 10.27
N ALA A 167 7.92 -15.31 9.92
CA ALA A 167 6.98 -15.14 8.82
C ALA A 167 7.63 -14.38 7.67
N LYS A 168 7.17 -14.62 6.44
CA LYS A 168 7.69 -13.92 5.26
C LYS A 168 6.92 -12.64 4.95
N VAL A 169 7.64 -11.70 4.31
CA VAL A 169 7.11 -10.46 3.74
C VAL A 169 7.16 -10.56 2.21
N HIS A 170 6.03 -10.30 1.56
CA HIS A 170 5.98 -9.97 0.13
C HIS A 170 5.98 -8.45 -0.03
N VAL A 171 6.93 -7.90 -0.78
CA VAL A 171 6.99 -6.46 -1.05
C VAL A 171 6.32 -6.19 -2.38
N LEU A 172 5.31 -5.33 -2.37
CA LEU A 172 4.56 -4.89 -3.54
C LEU A 172 4.84 -3.39 -3.78
N TYR A 173 5.39 -3.04 -4.93
CA TYR A 173 5.64 -1.64 -5.30
C TYR A 173 4.43 -1.06 -6.01
N TYR A 174 3.89 0.05 -5.51
CA TYR A 174 2.69 0.67 -6.07
C TYR A 174 2.90 1.15 -7.52
N GLU A 175 4.10 1.61 -7.84
CA GLU A 175 4.49 2.07 -9.17
C GLU A 175 4.52 0.90 -10.17
N ASP A 176 4.93 -0.30 -9.74
CA ASP A 176 4.83 -1.52 -10.55
C ASP A 176 3.39 -2.02 -10.66
N LEU A 177 2.62 -1.96 -9.57
CA LEU A 177 1.20 -2.26 -9.57
C LEU A 177 0.43 -1.39 -10.57
N LYS A 178 0.82 -0.11 -10.68
CA LYS A 178 0.28 0.81 -11.69
C LYS A 178 0.66 0.47 -13.12
N ARG A 179 1.85 -0.08 -13.33
CA ARG A 179 2.32 -0.48 -14.67
C ARG A 179 1.68 -1.78 -15.13
N ASN A 180 1.58 -2.76 -14.22
CA ASN A 180 1.07 -4.08 -14.55
C ASN A 180 0.47 -4.77 -13.32
N SER A 181 -0.76 -4.40 -12.97
CA SER A 181 -1.43 -4.98 -11.81
C SER A 181 -1.72 -6.48 -11.94
N THR A 182 -1.79 -7.01 -13.17
CA THR A 182 -2.00 -8.45 -13.39
C THR A 182 -0.78 -9.25 -12.95
N LEU A 183 0.42 -8.86 -13.38
CA LEU A 183 1.67 -9.51 -13.00
C LEU A 183 1.92 -9.41 -11.49
N GLU A 184 1.73 -8.21 -10.92
CA GLU A 184 1.93 -8.01 -9.49
C GLU A 184 0.94 -8.85 -8.65
N MET A 185 -0.32 -8.97 -9.07
CA MET A 185 -1.28 -9.85 -8.40
C MET A 185 -0.96 -11.32 -8.57
N GLU A 186 -0.44 -11.75 -9.72
CA GLU A 186 0.07 -13.12 -9.91
C GLU A 186 1.19 -13.43 -8.91
N MET A 187 2.13 -12.51 -8.71
CA MET A 187 3.21 -12.66 -7.73
C MET A 187 2.68 -12.72 -6.28
N VAL A 188 1.68 -11.91 -5.93
CA VAL A 188 1.00 -11.97 -4.63
C VAL A 188 0.29 -13.31 -4.45
N LEU A 189 -0.38 -13.84 -5.48
CA LEU A 189 -1.04 -15.15 -5.42
C LEU A 189 -0.04 -16.27 -5.19
N HIS A 190 1.10 -16.28 -5.88
CA HIS A 190 2.17 -17.25 -5.64
C HIS A 190 2.67 -17.22 -4.20
N PHE A 191 2.83 -16.02 -3.63
CA PHE A 191 3.20 -15.85 -2.23
C PHE A 191 2.14 -16.39 -1.27
N LEU A 192 0.86 -16.10 -1.50
CA LEU A 192 -0.22 -16.61 -0.66
C LEU A 192 -0.34 -18.14 -0.74
N MET A 193 -0.16 -18.71 -1.93
CA MET A 193 -0.13 -20.16 -2.13
C MET A 193 1.03 -20.82 -1.38
N SER A 194 2.20 -20.18 -1.32
CA SER A 194 3.37 -20.74 -0.62
C SER A 194 3.30 -20.59 0.89
N GLU A 195 2.90 -19.40 1.38
CA GLU A 195 3.02 -19.08 2.81
C GLU A 195 1.79 -19.47 3.63
N ILE A 196 0.59 -19.46 3.04
CA ILE A 196 -0.64 -19.78 3.77
C ILE A 196 -1.42 -20.96 3.17
N GLN A 197 -0.83 -21.64 2.17
CA GLN A 197 -1.42 -22.81 1.49
C GLN A 197 -2.82 -22.55 0.91
N PHE A 198 -3.13 -21.29 0.62
CA PHE A 198 -4.41 -20.89 0.03
C PHE A 198 -4.31 -20.92 -1.49
N LYS A 199 -5.25 -21.61 -2.15
CA LYS A 199 -5.40 -21.61 -3.60
C LYS A 199 -6.76 -21.00 -3.96
N PRO A 200 -6.80 -19.84 -4.63
CA PRO A 200 -8.06 -19.25 -5.03
C PRO A 200 -8.70 -20.02 -6.19
N ASP A 201 -10.03 -20.10 -6.15
CA ASP A 201 -10.81 -20.69 -7.23
C ASP A 201 -10.70 -19.83 -8.49
N ASN A 202 -10.46 -20.49 -9.63
CA ASN A 202 -10.34 -19.83 -10.94
C ASN A 202 -9.32 -18.67 -10.96
N ALA A 203 -8.19 -18.81 -10.26
CA ALA A 203 -7.15 -17.78 -10.16
C ALA A 203 -6.74 -17.20 -11.53
N PHE A 204 -6.52 -18.06 -12.53
CA PHE A 204 -6.17 -17.63 -13.89
C PHE A 204 -7.27 -16.80 -14.56
N GLY A 205 -8.54 -17.24 -14.47
CA GLY A 205 -9.65 -16.50 -15.04
C GLY A 205 -9.87 -15.15 -14.35
N ARG A 206 -9.62 -15.08 -13.04
CA ARG A 206 -9.67 -13.83 -12.27
C ARG A 206 -8.59 -12.84 -12.68
N LEU A 207 -7.34 -13.30 -12.83
CA LEU A 207 -6.23 -12.46 -13.33
C LEU A 207 -6.52 -11.95 -14.75
N GLU A 208 -7.08 -12.80 -15.62
CA GLU A 208 -7.46 -12.40 -16.98
C GLU A 208 -8.57 -11.34 -16.98
N ASN A 209 -9.50 -11.39 -16.03
CA ASN A 209 -10.51 -10.33 -15.87
C ASN A 209 -9.87 -9.00 -15.44
N ILE A 210 -8.94 -9.02 -14.49
CA ILE A 210 -8.18 -7.82 -14.09
C ILE A 210 -7.46 -7.22 -15.31
N LYS A 211 -6.80 -8.06 -16.11
CA LYS A 211 -6.12 -7.64 -17.34
C LYS A 211 -7.06 -6.92 -18.30
N LYS A 212 -8.21 -7.52 -18.61
CA LYS A 212 -9.24 -6.91 -19.48
C LYS A 212 -9.78 -5.59 -18.93
N MET A 213 -9.98 -5.50 -17.61
CA MET A 213 -10.42 -4.27 -16.97
C MET A 213 -9.37 -3.16 -17.10
N ASN A 214 -8.09 -3.47 -16.91
CA ASN A 214 -7.02 -2.50 -17.12
C ASN A 214 -6.98 -1.98 -18.56
N GLU A 215 -7.05 -2.88 -19.55
CA GLU A 215 -7.05 -2.53 -20.98
C GLU A 215 -8.26 -1.62 -21.36
N LYS A 216 -9.41 -1.80 -20.70
CA LYS A 216 -10.58 -0.91 -20.85
C LYS A 216 -10.33 0.46 -20.21
N ASN A 217 -9.70 0.48 -19.02
CA ASN A 217 -9.51 1.67 -18.20
C ASN A 217 -8.35 2.57 -18.63
N GLU A 218 -7.35 2.05 -19.36
CA GLU A 218 -6.25 2.87 -19.92
C GLU A 218 -6.74 4.04 -20.79
N LYS A 219 -7.94 3.90 -21.38
CA LYS A 219 -8.59 4.92 -22.21
C LYS A 219 -9.17 6.11 -21.42
N PHE A 220 -9.21 6.02 -20.09
CA PHE A 220 -9.88 7.00 -19.22
C PHE A 220 -8.94 7.64 -18.18
N HIS A 221 -7.62 7.49 -18.33
CA HIS A 221 -6.68 8.13 -17.42
C HIS A 221 -6.80 9.65 -17.48
N ARG A 222 -7.22 10.26 -16.36
CA ARG A 222 -7.24 11.72 -16.19
C ARG A 222 -5.82 12.26 -16.42
N PRO A 223 -5.63 13.29 -17.27
CA PRO A 223 -4.34 13.93 -17.43
C PRO A 223 -3.84 14.45 -16.08
N LYS A 224 -2.55 14.21 -15.79
CA LYS A 224 -1.90 14.79 -14.62
C LYS A 224 -1.87 16.31 -14.81
N VAL A 225 -2.53 17.02 -13.90
CA VAL A 225 -2.37 18.47 -13.80
C VAL A 225 -1.06 18.71 -13.07
N GLU A 226 -0.11 19.33 -13.77
CA GLU A 226 1.15 19.75 -13.16
C GLU A 226 0.89 20.82 -12.10
N PRO A 227 1.54 20.73 -10.93
CA PRO A 227 1.32 21.68 -9.85
C PRO A 227 1.82 23.07 -10.25
N THR A 228 1.14 24.13 -9.80
CA THR A 228 1.54 25.51 -10.11
C THR A 228 2.76 25.98 -9.32
N PHE A 229 3.10 25.28 -8.23
CA PHE A 229 4.30 25.51 -7.44
C PHE A 229 4.83 24.20 -6.83
N GLU A 230 6.07 24.24 -6.36
CA GLU A 230 6.68 23.11 -5.65
C GLU A 230 6.05 22.94 -4.26
N TYR A 231 5.37 21.81 -4.03
CA TYR A 231 4.72 21.52 -2.75
C TYR A 231 5.71 21.15 -1.65
N PHE A 232 6.93 20.72 -1.99
CA PHE A 232 7.92 20.27 -1.01
C PHE A 232 9.11 21.22 -1.00
N ASN A 233 9.33 21.91 0.12
CA ASN A 233 10.56 22.69 0.28
C ASN A 233 11.81 21.78 0.32
N ASP A 234 12.99 22.36 0.16
CA ASP A 234 14.26 21.63 0.03
C ASP A 234 14.53 20.68 1.21
N GLU A 235 14.20 21.09 2.44
CA GLU A 235 14.38 20.27 3.63
C GLU A 235 13.48 19.02 3.62
N LEU A 236 12.24 19.16 3.16
CA LEU A 236 11.32 18.02 3.02
C LEU A 236 11.73 17.08 1.88
N ILE A 237 12.26 17.63 0.78
CA ILE A 237 12.84 16.84 -0.31
C ILE A 237 14.03 16.04 0.18
N GLU A 238 14.97 16.68 0.89
CA GLU A 238 16.14 16.02 1.47
C GLU A 238 15.72 14.91 2.45
N LEU A 239 14.82 15.22 3.38
CA LEU A 239 14.28 14.23 4.32
C LEU A 239 13.66 13.04 3.59
N GLY A 240 12.76 13.28 2.64
CA GLY A 240 12.08 12.22 1.91
C GLY A 240 13.05 11.35 1.12
N ASN A 241 13.98 11.96 0.38
CA ASN A 241 14.95 11.19 -0.39
C ASN A 241 15.91 10.40 0.50
N ASN A 242 16.32 10.94 1.66
CA ASN A 242 17.11 10.21 2.66
C ASN A 242 16.37 8.95 3.15
N LYS A 243 15.05 9.03 3.37
CA LYS A 243 14.23 7.88 3.75
C LYS A 243 14.10 6.85 2.61
N VAL A 244 13.97 7.31 1.36
CA VAL A 244 13.94 6.43 0.19
C VAL A 244 15.25 5.67 0.05
N GLU A 245 16.41 6.34 0.13
CA GLU A 245 17.72 5.67 0.05
C GLU A 245 17.89 4.65 1.18
N LEU A 246 17.48 5.01 2.39
CA LEU A 246 17.55 4.11 3.55
C LEU A 246 16.77 2.81 3.31
N ILE A 247 15.55 2.91 2.77
CA ILE A 247 14.71 1.74 2.46
C ILE A 247 15.25 0.97 1.25
N PHE A 248 15.71 1.65 0.22
CA PHE A 248 16.33 1.01 -0.95
C PHE A 248 17.52 0.13 -0.53
N GLN A 249 18.44 0.67 0.28
CA GLN A 249 19.60 -0.08 0.77
C GLN A 249 19.19 -1.23 1.68
N PHE A 250 18.17 -1.04 2.52
CA PHE A 250 17.66 -2.11 3.39
C PHE A 250 17.08 -3.29 2.60
N LEU A 251 16.22 -3.02 1.61
CA LEU A 251 15.62 -4.05 0.77
C LEU A 251 16.67 -4.76 -0.11
N ASN A 252 17.66 -4.02 -0.61
CA ASN A 252 18.79 -4.59 -1.33
C ASN A 252 19.61 -5.56 -0.45
N GLN A 253 19.91 -5.17 0.80
CA GLN A 253 20.58 -6.05 1.76
C GLN A 253 19.75 -7.30 2.10
N LEU A 254 18.43 -7.20 2.04
CA LEU A 254 17.52 -8.32 2.21
C LEU A 254 17.45 -9.24 0.98
N GLY A 255 17.89 -8.77 -0.19
CA GLY A 255 17.86 -9.52 -1.45
C GLY A 255 16.54 -9.41 -2.21
N PHE A 256 15.72 -8.40 -1.92
CA PHE A 256 14.53 -8.11 -2.72
C PHE A 256 14.95 -7.44 -4.03
N LEU A 257 14.21 -7.72 -5.12
CA LEU A 257 14.24 -6.85 -6.30
C LEU A 257 13.73 -5.48 -5.86
N THR A 258 14.53 -4.43 -6.05
CA THR A 258 14.20 -3.09 -5.55
C THR A 258 13.54 -2.21 -6.60
N PHE A 259 12.80 -1.20 -6.14
CA PHE A 259 12.25 -0.14 -6.98
C PHE A 259 13.33 0.74 -7.60
N LYS A 260 13.02 1.41 -8.71
CA LYS A 260 13.90 2.43 -9.32
C LYS A 260 13.88 3.70 -8.49
N LYS A 261 15.04 4.15 -8.01
CA LYS A 261 15.13 5.29 -7.09
C LYS A 261 14.58 6.57 -7.69
N GLU A 262 14.72 6.75 -9.00
CA GLU A 262 14.27 7.92 -9.75
C GLU A 262 12.74 8.07 -9.72
N GLU A 263 12.00 6.98 -9.51
CA GLU A 263 10.54 6.99 -9.40
C GLU A 263 10.06 7.35 -7.98
N TYR A 264 10.97 7.30 -7.00
CA TYR A 264 10.67 7.48 -5.58
C TYR A 264 11.28 8.76 -4.98
N MET A 265 12.29 9.32 -5.63
CA MET A 265 12.99 10.53 -5.20
C MET A 265 12.48 11.78 -5.93
N LYS A 266 12.76 12.96 -5.36
CA LYS A 266 12.39 14.26 -5.90
C LYS A 266 13.61 15.18 -6.00
N GLY A 267 13.69 16.01 -7.05
CA GLY A 267 14.79 16.94 -7.24
C GLY A 267 16.12 16.26 -7.64
N ASN A 268 17.26 16.90 -7.33
CA ASN A 268 18.57 16.38 -7.71
C ASN A 268 19.03 15.25 -6.78
N ILE A 269 19.30 14.07 -7.35
CA ILE A 269 19.52 12.80 -6.64
C ILE A 269 20.99 12.60 -6.21
N THR A 270 21.92 13.43 -6.67
CA THR A 270 23.37 13.12 -6.63
C THR A 270 24.04 13.12 -5.24
N ASN A 271 23.35 13.50 -4.16
CA ASN A 271 24.00 13.82 -2.88
C ASN A 271 23.61 12.93 -1.68
N ILE A 272 22.94 11.79 -1.90
CA ILE A 272 22.43 10.99 -0.77
C ILE A 272 23.41 9.89 -0.40
N ILE A 273 24.16 10.10 0.68
CA ILE A 273 25.12 9.14 1.22
C ILE A 273 24.70 8.78 2.64
N LEU A 274 24.38 7.50 2.86
CA LEU A 274 24.14 7.00 4.21
C LEU A 274 25.44 7.02 5.03
N SER A 275 25.34 7.47 6.28
CA SER A 275 26.43 7.34 7.26
C SER A 275 26.78 5.88 7.53
N GLU A 276 28.02 5.61 7.97
CA GLU A 276 28.44 4.25 8.34
C GLU A 276 27.58 3.64 9.47
N ASN A 277 27.12 4.47 10.40
CA ASN A 277 26.18 4.05 11.44
C ASN A 277 24.84 3.58 10.85
N GLN A 278 24.30 4.30 9.87
CA GLN A 278 23.07 3.88 9.17
C GLN A 278 23.29 2.58 8.40
N LYS A 279 24.38 2.46 7.61
CA LYS A 279 24.70 1.23 6.88
C LYS A 279 24.82 0.02 7.80
N THR A 280 25.49 0.19 8.94
CA THR A 280 25.65 -0.85 9.96
C THR A 280 24.31 -1.23 10.58
N ALA A 281 23.47 -0.24 10.93
CA ALA A 281 22.14 -0.50 11.48
C ALA A 281 21.23 -1.24 10.49
N LEU A 282 21.27 -0.89 9.21
CA LEU A 282 20.54 -1.62 8.16
C LEU A 282 21.00 -3.07 8.07
N LYS A 283 22.32 -3.29 8.08
CA LYS A 283 22.92 -4.63 7.97
C LYS A 283 22.45 -5.51 9.12
N ILE A 284 22.46 -5.00 10.34
CA ILE A 284 21.97 -5.71 11.53
C ILE A 284 20.49 -6.06 11.36
N LYS A 285 19.64 -5.10 11.01
CA LYS A 285 18.19 -5.35 10.79
C LYS A 285 17.95 -6.43 9.73
N ALA A 286 18.67 -6.36 8.61
CA ALA A 286 18.53 -7.32 7.52
C ALA A 286 19.00 -8.73 7.93
N GLN A 287 20.12 -8.81 8.65
CA GLN A 287 20.63 -10.07 9.19
C GLN A 287 19.67 -10.69 10.21
N THR A 288 19.07 -9.89 11.09
CA THR A 288 18.06 -10.37 12.06
C THR A 288 16.89 -11.05 11.36
N TYR A 289 16.31 -10.42 10.33
CA TYR A 289 15.20 -11.02 9.58
C TYR A 289 15.65 -12.27 8.81
N LYS A 290 16.77 -12.22 8.09
CA LYS A 290 17.30 -13.39 7.37
C LYS A 290 17.57 -14.58 8.29
N TYR A 291 18.17 -14.34 9.44
CA TYR A 291 18.45 -15.39 10.43
C TYR A 291 17.17 -16.02 10.98
N SER A 292 16.11 -15.23 11.17
CA SER A 292 14.85 -15.75 11.71
C SER A 292 14.07 -16.69 10.78
N LEU A 293 14.36 -16.65 9.47
CA LEU A 293 13.71 -17.49 8.45
C LEU A 293 14.46 -18.79 8.17
N ASN A 294 15.69 -18.92 8.67
CA ASN A 294 16.48 -20.16 8.61
C ASN A 294 16.18 -21.04 9.82
#